data_AF-A0A0R3Q7P2-F1
#
_entry.id   AF-A0A0R3Q7P2-F1
#
_cell.length_a   1.000
_cell.length_b   1.000
_cell.length_c   1.000
_cell.angle_alpha   90.00
_cell.angle_beta   90.00
_cell.angle_gamma   90.00
#
_symmetry.space_group_name_H-M   'P 1'
#
loop_
_entity.id
_entity.type
_entity.pdbx_description
1 polymer ?
#
loop_
_entity_poly.entity_id
_entity_poly.type
_entity_poly.pdbx_seq_one_letter_code
_entity_poly.pdbx_strand_id
1 'polypeptide(L)'
;LLSSFLNFRFSFPSGHPYTHFDTFPVALITVFQILTGEDWNEVMYLAIESQGGIYGGGMVYCIYFIVLVLFGNYTLLNVFLAIAVDNLANAQELTAAEEADERANELPDDSESLDEQDSEQCAIDMEGKADGNILEMQHEIDEEYEEEESPFGGPRPIVPFSSMFIFSSTNPFRVLVHSVVSTKYFEMLVMGVICFSSIALSAEDPVDEDAPRNKVLQYMDYCFTGVFALEMCLKLIDQGVLLHPGSYCRDFWNLLDGIVVFCALVAFSFA
;
A
#
# COMPACT_ATOMS: atom_id res chain seq x y z
N LEU A 1 47.99 6.85 2.47
CA LEU A 1 47.96 5.71 1.52
C LEU A 1 47.07 6.01 0.31
N LEU A 2 45.78 6.35 0.47
CA LEU A 2 44.93 6.79 -0.67
C LEU A 2 45.41 8.09 -1.34
N SER A 3 45.77 9.12 -0.57
CA SER A 3 46.24 10.42 -1.11
C SER A 3 47.54 10.29 -1.95
N SER A 4 48.46 9.41 -1.55
CA SER A 4 49.69 9.12 -2.31
C SER A 4 49.47 8.25 -3.55
N PHE A 5 48.39 7.47 -3.60
CA PHE A 5 48.12 6.58 -4.74
C PHE A 5 47.36 7.29 -5.87
N LEU A 6 46.59 8.33 -5.56
CA LEU A 6 45.76 9.06 -6.53
C LEU A 6 46.25 10.49 -6.86
N ASN A 7 47.26 11.03 -6.15
CA ASN A 7 47.68 12.44 -6.26
C ASN A 7 46.48 13.41 -6.24
N PHE A 8 45.44 13.06 -5.49
CA PHE A 8 44.16 13.71 -5.55
C PHE A 8 44.08 14.83 -4.50
N ARG A 9 44.38 16.07 -4.90
CA ARG A 9 44.34 17.23 -4.00
C ARG A 9 43.29 18.22 -4.50
N PHE A 10 42.21 18.35 -3.75
CA PHE A 10 41.20 19.38 -4.00
C PHE A 10 41.71 20.71 -3.45
N SER A 11 42.43 21.47 -4.27
CA SER A 11 42.94 22.79 -3.89
C SER A 11 42.29 23.86 -4.77
N PHE A 12 41.22 24.47 -4.27
CA PHE A 12 40.52 25.56 -4.95
C PHE A 12 40.88 26.91 -4.35
N PRO A 13 40.90 28.00 -5.15
CA PRO A 13 41.09 29.35 -4.66
C PRO A 13 40.01 29.82 -3.66
N SER A 14 38.84 29.19 -3.68
CA SER A 14 37.66 29.49 -2.86
C SER A 14 37.62 28.76 -1.50
N GLY A 15 38.57 27.88 -1.20
CA GLY A 15 38.65 27.10 0.05
C GLY A 15 38.68 25.58 -0.18
N HIS A 16 38.67 24.81 0.91
CA HIS A 16 38.59 23.35 0.84
C HIS A 16 37.12 22.89 0.84
N PRO A 17 36.68 22.08 -0.15
CA PRO A 17 35.34 21.51 -0.15
C PRO A 17 35.17 20.54 1.03
N TYR A 18 33.93 20.43 1.51
CA TYR A 18 33.58 19.49 2.60
C TYR A 18 33.87 18.04 2.20
N THR A 19 33.73 17.72 0.91
CA THR A 19 34.06 16.42 0.30
C THR A 19 35.46 16.45 -0.30
N HIS A 20 36.41 15.77 0.35
CA HIS A 20 37.81 15.72 -0.09
C HIS A 20 38.49 14.40 0.30
N PHE A 21 39.63 14.13 -0.34
CA PHE A 21 40.39 12.88 -0.16
C PHE A 21 41.75 13.07 0.55
N ASP A 22 41.96 14.23 1.18
CA ASP A 22 43.21 14.57 1.90
C ASP A 22 43.39 13.79 3.21
N THR A 23 42.30 13.52 3.94
CA THR A 23 42.33 12.77 5.20
C THR A 23 41.55 11.48 5.09
N PHE A 24 42.01 10.43 5.78
CA PHE A 24 41.38 9.10 5.71
C PHE A 24 39.91 9.09 6.15
N PRO A 25 39.51 9.73 7.28
CA PRO A 25 38.11 9.72 7.70
C PRO A 25 37.18 10.44 6.72
N VAL A 26 37.60 11.59 6.17
CA VAL A 26 36.78 12.34 5.21
C VAL A 26 36.72 11.63 3.87
N ALA A 27 37.82 10.98 3.44
CA ALA A 27 37.82 10.14 2.25
C ALA A 27 36.85 8.96 2.40
N LEU A 28 36.79 8.33 3.58
CA LEU A 28 35.84 7.25 3.84
C LEU A 28 34.39 7.72 3.75
N ILE A 29 34.06 8.86 4.36
CA ILE A 29 32.72 9.45 4.30
C ILE A 29 32.38 9.84 2.85
N THR A 30 33.34 10.40 2.11
CA THR A 30 33.14 10.79 0.70
C THR A 30 32.90 9.56 -0.18
N VAL A 31 33.63 8.46 0.03
CA VAL A 31 33.37 7.18 -0.66
C VAL A 31 32.00 6.63 -0.27
N PHE A 32 31.62 6.69 1.00
CA PHE A 32 30.29 6.28 1.45
C PHE A 32 29.18 7.08 0.77
N GLN A 33 29.29 8.42 0.72
CA GLN A 33 28.37 9.30 0.00
C GLN A 33 28.26 8.94 -1.49
N ILE A 34 29.36 8.62 -2.15
CA ILE A 34 29.35 8.17 -3.55
C ILE A 34 28.59 6.84 -3.70
N LEU A 35 28.79 5.90 -2.76
CA LEU A 35 28.12 4.60 -2.75
C LEU A 35 26.63 4.68 -2.39
N THR A 36 26.19 5.70 -1.65
CA THR A 36 24.76 5.94 -1.43
C THR A 36 24.06 6.56 -2.64
N GLY A 37 24.84 7.03 -3.63
CA GLY A 37 24.31 7.70 -4.82
C GLY A 37 23.92 9.16 -4.60
N GLU A 38 24.28 9.75 -3.47
CA GLU A 38 24.00 11.15 -3.12
C GLU A 38 25.10 12.07 -3.64
N ASP A 39 24.76 13.01 -4.53
CA ASP A 39 25.65 14.05 -5.07
C ASP A 39 27.04 13.54 -5.55
N TRP A 40 27.11 12.28 -5.99
CA TRP A 40 28.36 11.65 -6.46
C TRP A 40 28.94 12.33 -7.70
N ASN A 41 28.06 12.91 -8.53
CA ASN A 41 28.40 13.70 -9.70
C ASN A 41 29.10 15.01 -9.30
N GLU A 42 28.68 15.66 -8.20
CA GLU A 42 29.34 16.87 -7.70
C GLU A 42 30.77 16.57 -7.24
N VAL A 43 30.96 15.48 -6.49
CA VAL A 43 32.31 15.04 -6.07
C VAL A 43 33.19 14.75 -7.30
N MET A 44 32.62 14.14 -8.35
CA MET A 44 33.32 13.91 -9.61
C MET A 44 33.67 15.22 -10.33
N TYR A 45 32.78 16.22 -10.34
CA TYR A 45 33.05 17.51 -10.99
C TYR A 45 34.15 18.27 -10.27
N LEU A 46 34.09 18.36 -8.94
CA LEU A 46 35.15 18.92 -8.11
C LEU A 46 36.48 18.18 -8.37
N ALA A 47 36.40 16.87 -8.55
CA ALA A 47 37.57 16.07 -8.86
C ALA A 47 38.20 16.49 -10.19
N ILE A 48 37.43 16.51 -11.28
CA ILE A 48 37.90 16.91 -12.61
C ILE A 48 38.48 18.33 -12.57
N GLU A 49 37.79 19.26 -11.90
CA GLU A 49 38.22 20.66 -11.81
C GLU A 49 39.55 20.81 -11.07
N SER A 50 39.72 20.09 -9.95
CA SER A 50 40.97 20.11 -9.17
C SER A 50 42.18 19.55 -9.93
N GLN A 51 41.95 18.68 -10.93
CA GLN A 51 42.99 17.99 -11.71
C GLN A 51 43.26 18.65 -13.08
N GLY A 52 43.06 19.98 -13.17
CA GLY A 52 43.31 20.74 -14.40
C GLY A 52 42.09 20.91 -15.31
N GLY A 53 40.90 20.54 -14.83
CA GLY A 53 39.64 20.76 -15.51
C GLY A 53 39.46 19.95 -16.80
N ILE A 54 38.40 20.32 -17.53
CA ILE A 54 37.95 19.66 -18.77
C ILE A 54 39.05 19.61 -19.83
N TYR A 55 39.79 20.70 -20.02
CA TYR A 55 40.80 20.84 -21.08
C TYR A 55 42.22 20.50 -20.64
N GLY A 56 42.49 20.36 -19.34
CA GLY A 56 43.82 20.07 -18.78
C GLY A 56 44.08 18.59 -18.45
N GLY A 57 43.19 17.68 -18.89
CA GLY A 57 43.36 16.23 -18.68
C GLY A 57 42.61 15.67 -17.46
N GLY A 58 41.91 16.52 -16.69
CA GLY A 58 41.12 16.11 -15.52
C GLY A 58 39.97 15.15 -15.85
N MET A 59 39.53 15.08 -17.11
CA MET A 59 38.45 14.17 -17.52
C MET A 59 38.76 12.70 -17.25
N VAL A 60 40.03 12.27 -17.28
CA VAL A 60 40.39 10.85 -17.11
C VAL A 60 39.93 10.31 -15.74
N TYR A 61 39.82 11.19 -14.73
CA TYR A 61 39.38 10.81 -13.39
C TYR A 61 37.88 10.48 -13.32
N CYS A 62 37.04 10.86 -14.29
CA CYS A 62 35.63 10.46 -14.30
C CYS A 62 35.46 8.94 -14.36
N ILE A 63 36.40 8.24 -14.99
CA ILE A 63 36.39 6.77 -15.11
C ILE A 63 36.45 6.12 -13.73
N TYR A 64 37.25 6.67 -12.81
CA TYR A 64 37.33 6.16 -11.44
C TYR A 64 35.98 6.24 -10.73
N PHE A 65 35.28 7.38 -10.82
CA PHE A 65 33.98 7.56 -10.18
C PHE A 65 32.90 6.69 -10.82
N ILE A 66 32.88 6.55 -12.15
CA ILE A 66 31.93 5.67 -12.85
C ILE A 66 32.12 4.22 -12.43
N VAL A 67 33.38 3.74 -12.40
CA VAL A 67 33.69 2.37 -11.95
C VAL A 67 33.33 2.18 -10.48
N LEU A 68 33.63 3.16 -9.62
CA LEU A 68 33.30 3.11 -8.20
C LEU A 68 31.80 3.01 -7.96
N VAL A 69 30.98 3.82 -8.65
CA VAL A 69 29.52 3.79 -8.53
C VAL A 69 28.95 2.47 -9.06
N LEU A 70 29.38 2.02 -10.24
CA LEU A 70 28.85 0.79 -10.84
C LEU A 70 29.19 -0.46 -10.02
N PHE A 71 30.48 -0.70 -9.75
CA PHE A 71 30.92 -1.89 -9.02
C PHE A 71 30.61 -1.80 -7.53
N GLY A 72 30.67 -0.61 -6.95
CA GLY A 72 30.33 -0.38 -5.56
C GLY A 72 28.86 -0.68 -5.28
N ASN A 73 27.95 -0.13 -6.08
CA ASN A 73 26.52 -0.37 -5.90
C ASN A 73 26.13 -1.80 -6.25
N TYR A 74 26.75 -2.41 -7.26
CA TYR A 74 26.55 -3.84 -7.55
C TYR A 74 26.93 -4.72 -6.35
N THR A 75 28.07 -4.42 -5.71
CA THR A 75 28.52 -5.18 -4.54
C THR A 75 27.60 -4.96 -3.35
N LEU A 76 27.21 -3.70 -3.06
CA LEU A 76 26.29 -3.38 -1.97
C LEU A 76 24.92 -4.03 -2.17
N LEU A 77 24.38 -3.98 -3.38
CA LEU A 77 23.10 -4.60 -3.72
C LEU A 77 23.14 -6.12 -3.54
N ASN A 78 24.21 -6.77 -4.01
CA ASN A 78 24.35 -8.21 -3.83
C ASN A 78 24.49 -8.62 -2.37
N VAL A 79 25.22 -7.85 -1.56
CA VAL A 79 25.34 -8.10 -0.12
C VAL A 79 24.00 -7.87 0.58
N PHE A 80 23.29 -6.79 0.23
CA PHE A 80 21.98 -6.49 0.79
C PHE A 80 20.96 -7.58 0.44
N LEU A 81 20.88 -8.00 -0.82
CA LEU A 81 19.98 -9.08 -1.25
C LEU A 81 20.29 -10.38 -0.55
N ALA A 82 21.57 -10.75 -0.42
CA ALA A 82 21.95 -11.96 0.31
C ALA A 82 21.45 -11.92 1.76
N ILE A 83 21.71 -10.82 2.48
CA ILE A 83 21.25 -10.65 3.86
C ILE A 83 19.72 -10.65 3.96
N ALA A 84 19.02 -9.97 3.05
CA ALA A 84 17.57 -9.89 3.06
C ALA A 84 16.91 -11.26 2.81
N VAL A 85 17.44 -12.02 1.85
CA VAL A 85 16.95 -13.38 1.54
C VAL A 85 17.22 -14.32 2.72
N ASP A 86 18.42 -14.28 3.30
CA ASP A 86 18.76 -15.13 4.45
C ASP A 86 17.85 -14.82 5.66
N ASN A 87 17.60 -13.54 5.93
CA ASN A 87 16.72 -13.13 7.03
C ASN A 87 15.26 -13.53 6.78
N LEU A 88 14.77 -13.39 5.54
CA LEU A 88 13.40 -13.76 5.21
C LEU A 88 13.20 -15.28 5.28
N ALA A 89 14.15 -16.05 4.76
CA ALA A 89 14.11 -17.51 4.83
C ALA A 89 14.09 -18.00 6.28
N ASN A 90 14.96 -17.44 7.13
CA ASN A 90 15.00 -17.78 8.55
C ASN A 90 13.71 -17.38 9.30
N ALA A 91 13.11 -16.24 8.96
CA ALA A 91 11.83 -15.83 9.53
C ALA A 91 10.70 -16.79 9.15
N GLN A 92 10.63 -17.22 7.88
CA GLN A 92 9.65 -18.19 7.40
C GLN A 92 9.83 -19.56 8.06
N GLU A 93 11.07 -20.02 8.24
CA GLU A 93 11.37 -21.29 8.92
C GLU A 93 10.93 -21.26 10.38
N LEU A 94 11.15 -20.14 11.08
CA LEU A 94 10.72 -19.96 12.47
C LEU A 94 9.19 -19.97 12.61
N THR A 95 8.49 -19.22 11.76
CA THR A 95 7.01 -19.18 11.78
C THR A 95 6.42 -20.55 11.48
N ALA A 96 6.96 -21.27 10.48
CA ALA A 96 6.50 -22.61 10.15
C ALA A 96 6.75 -23.62 11.30
N ALA A 97 7.87 -23.48 12.03
CA ALA A 97 8.17 -24.32 13.19
C ALA A 97 7.24 -24.03 14.38
N GLU A 98 6.93 -22.76 14.65
CA GLU A 98 5.98 -22.37 15.70
C GLU A 98 4.57 -22.89 15.40
N GLU A 99 4.08 -22.73 14.16
CA GLU A 99 2.77 -23.27 13.74
C GLU A 99 2.71 -24.80 13.79
N ALA A 100 3.84 -25.49 13.60
CA ALA A 100 3.90 -26.95 13.71
C ALA A 100 3.86 -27.41 15.18
N ASP A 101 4.53 -26.70 16.10
CA ASP A 101 4.51 -27.00 17.53
C ASP A 101 3.14 -26.68 18.16
N GLU A 102 2.49 -25.59 17.75
CA GLU A 102 1.12 -25.27 18.16
C GLU A 102 0.15 -26.39 17.71
N ARG A 103 0.21 -26.80 16.44
CA ARG A 103 -0.61 -27.92 15.93
C ARG A 103 -0.33 -29.24 16.64
N ALA A 104 0.92 -29.52 17.01
CA ALA A 104 1.28 -30.72 17.74
C ALA A 104 0.71 -30.72 19.18
N ASN A 105 0.67 -29.57 19.84
CA ASN A 105 0.10 -29.41 21.18
C ASN A 105 -1.44 -29.36 21.20
N GLU A 106 -2.09 -29.13 20.06
CA GLU A 106 -3.55 -29.20 19.92
C GLU A 106 -4.10 -30.63 19.70
N LEU A 107 -3.23 -31.62 19.43
CA LEU A 107 -3.63 -33.03 19.35
C LEU A 107 -3.97 -33.56 20.76
N PRO A 108 -5.20 -34.05 20.99
CA PRO A 108 -5.58 -34.60 22.29
C PRO A 108 -4.76 -35.87 22.60
N ASP A 109 -4.27 -35.95 23.83
CA ASP A 109 -3.64 -37.12 24.44
C ASP A 109 -4.67 -38.26 24.57
N ASP A 110 -4.99 -38.91 23.45
CA ASP A 110 -5.71 -40.18 23.42
C ASP A 110 -4.71 -41.31 23.72
N SER A 111 -4.12 -41.27 24.92
CA SER A 111 -3.52 -42.42 25.57
C SER A 111 -4.61 -43.32 26.16
N GLU A 112 -5.49 -43.86 25.32
CA GLU A 112 -6.23 -45.08 25.63
C GLU A 112 -5.95 -46.15 24.57
N SER A 113 -5.09 -47.10 24.97
CA SER A 113 -5.01 -48.51 24.57
C SER A 113 -5.44 -48.88 23.14
N LEU A 114 -4.56 -49.59 22.40
CA LEU A 114 -4.88 -50.94 21.90
C LEU A 114 -3.65 -51.59 21.22
N ASP A 115 -3.29 -52.73 21.80
CA ASP A 115 -2.51 -53.89 21.38
C ASP A 115 -1.73 -53.94 20.06
N GLU A 116 -0.52 -54.48 20.19
CA GLU A 116 0.33 -55.05 19.16
C GLU A 116 -0.42 -56.04 18.24
N GLN A 117 -0.54 -55.72 16.94
CA GLN A 117 -0.44 -56.62 15.77
C GLN A 117 -1.13 -55.99 14.55
N ASP A 118 -0.38 -55.40 13.62
CA ASP A 118 -0.02 -56.04 12.34
C ASP A 118 0.72 -55.01 11.47
N SER A 119 1.96 -55.34 11.12
CA SER A 119 2.79 -54.53 10.21
C SER A 119 2.43 -54.85 8.76
N GLU A 120 2.64 -53.85 7.90
CA GLU A 120 2.67 -53.96 6.43
C GLU A 120 1.32 -54.00 5.69
N GLN A 121 0.54 -52.91 5.70
CA GLN A 121 -0.24 -52.55 4.48
C GLN A 121 -0.75 -51.10 4.37
N CYS A 122 -0.51 -50.19 5.34
CA CYS A 122 -1.15 -48.86 5.34
C CYS A 122 -0.20 -47.67 5.01
N ALA A 123 1.00 -47.93 4.48
CA ALA A 123 2.03 -46.90 4.31
C ALA A 123 2.00 -46.14 2.96
N ILE A 124 1.01 -46.36 2.09
CA ILE A 124 1.04 -45.80 0.72
C ILE A 124 -0.04 -44.73 0.47
N ASP A 125 -1.08 -44.59 1.30
CA ASP A 125 -2.23 -43.74 0.96
C ASP A 125 -2.35 -42.43 1.78
N MET A 126 -1.35 -42.06 2.58
CA MET A 126 -1.41 -40.88 3.47
C MET A 126 -0.67 -39.63 2.97
N GLU A 127 0.29 -39.74 2.06
CA GLU A 127 1.07 -38.59 1.56
C GLU A 127 0.32 -37.76 0.49
N GLY A 128 -0.61 -38.36 -0.26
CA GLY A 128 -1.30 -37.65 -1.36
C GLY A 128 -2.56 -36.87 -0.97
N LYS A 129 -3.12 -37.09 0.22
CA LYS A 129 -4.39 -36.46 0.65
C LYS A 129 -4.19 -35.21 1.51
N ALA A 130 -3.08 -35.13 2.25
CA ALA A 130 -2.79 -33.99 3.10
C ALA A 130 -2.40 -32.76 2.26
N ASP A 131 -1.52 -32.92 1.26
CA ASP A 131 -1.12 -31.83 0.36
C ASP A 131 -2.27 -31.33 -0.52
N GLY A 132 -3.16 -32.23 -0.95
CA GLY A 132 -4.37 -31.86 -1.70
C GLY A 132 -5.31 -30.97 -0.89
N ASN A 133 -5.59 -31.35 0.36
CA ASN A 133 -6.49 -30.59 1.24
C ASN A 133 -5.90 -29.23 1.67
N ILE A 134 -4.57 -29.12 1.83
CA ILE A 134 -3.92 -27.86 2.19
C ILE A 134 -3.94 -26.88 1.02
N LEU A 135 -3.71 -27.35 -0.21
CA LEU A 135 -3.75 -26.49 -1.39
C LEU A 135 -5.18 -26.07 -1.76
N GLU A 136 -6.16 -26.96 -1.57
CA GLU A 136 -7.59 -26.66 -1.77
C GLU A 136 -8.09 -25.67 -0.70
N MET A 137 -7.67 -25.84 0.57
CA MET A 137 -7.98 -24.91 1.66
C MET A 137 -7.28 -23.55 1.49
N GLN A 138 -6.03 -23.52 1.01
CA GLN A 138 -5.34 -22.26 0.70
C GLN A 138 -6.01 -21.52 -0.46
N HIS A 139 -6.49 -22.24 -1.48
CA HIS A 139 -7.24 -21.66 -2.59
C HIS A 139 -8.63 -21.17 -2.18
N GLU A 140 -9.33 -21.89 -1.29
CA GLU A 140 -10.59 -21.44 -0.70
C GLU A 140 -10.40 -20.22 0.21
N ILE A 141 -9.32 -20.18 0.99
CA ILE A 141 -8.96 -19.04 1.84
C ILE A 141 -8.58 -17.82 0.98
N ASP A 142 -7.78 -18.01 -0.09
CA ASP A 142 -7.41 -16.93 -1.01
C ASP A 142 -8.64 -16.43 -1.82
N GLU A 143 -9.56 -17.30 -2.23
CA GLU A 143 -10.84 -16.91 -2.86
C GLU A 143 -11.79 -16.22 -1.87
N GLU A 144 -11.85 -16.66 -0.61
CA GLU A 144 -12.68 -16.04 0.44
C GLU A 144 -12.12 -14.66 0.86
N TYR A 145 -10.79 -14.50 0.87
CA TYR A 145 -10.13 -13.19 1.02
C TYR A 145 -10.31 -12.29 -0.20
N GLU A 146 -10.25 -12.81 -1.43
CA GLU A 146 -10.53 -12.02 -2.65
C GLU A 146 -12.02 -11.61 -2.76
N GLU A 147 -12.96 -12.43 -2.29
CA GLU A 147 -14.39 -12.08 -2.24
C GLU A 147 -14.71 -11.05 -1.13
N GLU A 148 -14.04 -11.09 0.02
CA GLU A 148 -14.12 -10.04 1.05
C GLU A 148 -13.34 -8.76 0.67
N GLU A 149 -12.37 -8.83 -0.24
CA GLU A 149 -11.57 -7.68 -0.68
C GLU A 149 -12.21 -6.80 -1.75
N SER A 150 -13.39 -7.15 -2.28
CA SER A 150 -14.15 -6.17 -3.06
C SER A 150 -14.57 -5.02 -2.13
N PRO A 151 -14.06 -3.79 -2.30
CA PRO A 151 -14.55 -2.63 -1.53
C PRO A 151 -16.04 -2.35 -1.81
N PHE A 152 -16.58 -3.03 -2.83
CA PHE A 152 -17.92 -2.92 -3.39
C PHE A 152 -18.64 -4.27 -3.24
N GLY A 153 -18.78 -4.70 -1.98
CA GLY A 153 -19.30 -6.00 -1.57
C GLY A 153 -20.56 -6.46 -2.32
N GLY A 154 -20.69 -7.77 -2.47
CA GLY A 154 -21.77 -8.43 -3.20
C GLY A 154 -23.19 -8.15 -2.69
N PRO A 155 -24.22 -8.73 -3.36
CA PRO A 155 -25.63 -8.42 -3.10
C PRO A 155 -25.99 -8.72 -1.64
N ARG A 156 -26.10 -7.67 -0.82
CA ARG A 156 -26.35 -7.83 0.61
C ARG A 156 -27.80 -8.29 0.84
N PRO A 157 -28.03 -9.36 1.63
CA PRO A 157 -29.37 -9.81 1.95
C PRO A 157 -30.12 -8.76 2.80
N ILE A 158 -31.43 -8.63 2.58
CA ILE A 158 -32.31 -7.76 3.38
C ILE A 158 -32.15 -8.10 4.86
N VAL A 159 -31.73 -7.11 5.65
CA VAL A 159 -31.71 -7.22 7.11
C VAL A 159 -33.15 -7.40 7.63
N PRO A 160 -33.46 -8.44 8.41
CA PRO A 160 -34.83 -8.78 8.80
C PRO A 160 -35.46 -7.85 9.86
N PHE A 161 -34.87 -6.68 10.15
CA PHE A 161 -35.32 -5.81 11.25
C PHE A 161 -35.55 -4.34 10.87
N SER A 162 -36.38 -3.68 11.69
CA SER A 162 -36.94 -2.34 11.47
C SER A 162 -35.89 -1.23 11.60
N SER A 163 -35.64 -0.51 10.50
CA SER A 163 -34.85 0.73 10.48
C SER A 163 -35.73 1.88 10.95
N MET A 164 -35.30 2.58 12.01
CA MET A 164 -36.06 3.60 12.75
C MET A 164 -37.33 3.02 13.39
N PHE A 165 -37.48 3.18 14.69
CA PHE A 165 -38.63 2.77 15.51
C PHE A 165 -40.00 3.40 15.11
N ILE A 166 -40.14 3.93 13.89
CA ILE A 166 -41.30 4.58 13.30
C ILE A 166 -41.71 3.95 11.94
N PHE A 167 -40.88 3.13 11.28
CA PHE A 167 -41.26 2.46 10.02
C PHE A 167 -41.32 0.94 10.18
N SER A 168 -42.56 0.41 10.26
CA SER A 168 -42.86 -1.02 10.17
C SER A 168 -42.29 -1.62 8.88
N SER A 169 -41.79 -2.85 8.95
CA SER A 169 -41.11 -3.63 7.89
C SER A 169 -41.95 -3.94 6.63
N THR A 170 -43.15 -3.35 6.53
CA THR A 170 -44.16 -3.61 5.50
C THR A 170 -44.46 -2.40 4.60
N ASN A 171 -43.78 -1.26 4.77
CA ASN A 171 -44.01 -0.10 3.92
C ASN A 171 -43.42 -0.30 2.52
N PRO A 172 -44.22 -0.13 1.44
CA PRO A 172 -43.75 -0.31 0.06
C PRO A 172 -42.62 0.67 -0.30
N PHE A 173 -42.55 1.82 0.38
CA PHE A 173 -41.50 2.80 0.21
C PHE A 173 -40.11 2.26 0.59
N ARG A 174 -39.99 1.51 1.70
CA ARG A 174 -38.71 0.91 2.11
C ARG A 174 -38.29 -0.22 1.18
N VAL A 175 -39.24 -1.03 0.71
CA VAL A 175 -38.96 -2.10 -0.26
C VAL A 175 -38.52 -1.52 -1.62
N LEU A 176 -39.12 -0.40 -2.04
CA LEU A 176 -38.71 0.32 -3.24
C LEU A 176 -37.28 0.90 -3.08
N VAL A 177 -36.99 1.56 -1.94
CA VAL A 177 -35.67 2.11 -1.66
C VAL A 177 -34.62 1.00 -1.59
N HIS A 178 -34.91 -0.11 -0.91
CA HIS A 178 -34.04 -1.29 -0.88
C HIS A 178 -33.79 -1.83 -2.28
N SER A 179 -34.86 -1.96 -3.08
CA SER A 179 -34.76 -2.43 -4.46
C SER A 179 -33.96 -1.50 -5.37
N VAL A 180 -33.92 -0.19 -5.09
CA VAL A 180 -33.14 0.79 -5.85
C VAL A 180 -31.68 0.75 -5.41
N VAL A 181 -31.41 0.82 -4.10
CA VAL A 181 -30.06 0.85 -3.52
C VAL A 181 -29.31 -0.46 -3.78
N SER A 182 -30.02 -1.60 -3.79
CA SER A 182 -29.43 -2.92 -4.06
C SER A 182 -29.12 -3.16 -5.56
N THR A 183 -29.47 -2.23 -6.46
CA THR A 183 -29.17 -2.43 -7.88
C THR A 183 -27.70 -2.13 -8.22
N LYS A 184 -27.07 -3.03 -8.98
CA LYS A 184 -25.70 -2.82 -9.53
C LYS A 184 -25.56 -1.52 -10.33
N TYR A 185 -26.64 -1.06 -10.95
CA TYR A 185 -26.65 0.20 -11.69
C TYR A 185 -26.53 1.42 -10.77
N PHE A 186 -27.12 1.35 -9.58
CA PHE A 186 -27.01 2.41 -8.58
C PHE A 186 -25.57 2.52 -8.08
N GLU A 187 -24.94 1.39 -7.75
CA GLU A 187 -23.53 1.34 -7.33
C GLU A 187 -22.59 1.88 -8.43
N MET A 188 -22.79 1.46 -9.69
CA MET A 188 -22.00 1.97 -10.82
C MET A 188 -22.22 3.47 -11.05
N LEU A 189 -23.42 3.99 -10.80
CA LEU A 189 -23.71 5.42 -10.88
C LEU A 189 -22.94 6.19 -9.81
N VAL A 190 -22.97 5.75 -8.56
CA VAL A 190 -22.25 6.39 -7.44
C VAL A 190 -20.75 6.39 -7.71
N MET A 191 -20.20 5.25 -8.14
CA MET A 191 -18.80 5.14 -8.56
C MET A 191 -18.47 6.13 -9.70
N GLY A 192 -19.34 6.22 -10.71
CA GLY A 192 -19.17 7.18 -11.80
C GLY A 192 -19.13 8.63 -11.34
N VAL A 193 -19.96 8.98 -10.34
CA VAL A 193 -19.96 10.33 -9.75
C VAL A 193 -18.69 10.60 -8.94
N ILE A 194 -18.13 9.62 -8.22
CA ILE A 194 -16.83 9.75 -7.53
C ILE A 194 -15.70 9.98 -8.53
N CYS A 195 -15.68 9.24 -9.63
CA CYS A 195 -14.67 9.44 -10.68
C CYS A 195 -14.80 10.83 -11.31
N PHE A 196 -16.03 11.26 -11.60
CA PHE A 196 -16.25 12.55 -12.23
C PHE A 196 -15.99 13.74 -11.29
N SER A 197 -16.28 13.61 -9.99
CA SER A 197 -15.90 14.62 -8.98
C SER A 197 -14.40 14.74 -8.81
N SER A 198 -13.67 13.62 -8.85
CA SER A 198 -12.20 13.61 -8.78
C SER A 198 -11.57 14.30 -10.01
N ILE A 199 -12.14 14.09 -11.20
CA ILE A 199 -11.71 14.78 -12.42
C ILE A 199 -12.01 16.28 -12.32
N ALA A 200 -13.19 16.66 -11.83
CA ALA A 200 -13.56 18.06 -11.65
C ALA A 200 -12.59 18.80 -10.71
N LEU A 201 -12.24 18.18 -9.57
CA LEU A 201 -11.25 18.72 -8.63
C LEU A 201 -9.87 18.87 -9.29
N SER A 202 -9.44 17.89 -10.10
CA SER A 202 -8.15 17.98 -10.82
C SER A 202 -8.11 19.07 -11.90
N ALA A 203 -9.28 19.51 -12.39
CA ALA A 203 -9.41 20.51 -13.43
C ALA A 203 -9.48 21.95 -12.88
N GLU A 204 -9.52 22.13 -11.55
CA GLU A 204 -9.52 23.43 -10.90
C GLU A 204 -8.21 24.19 -11.18
N ASP A 205 -8.31 25.50 -11.45
CA ASP A 205 -7.11 26.35 -11.56
C ASP A 205 -6.62 26.78 -10.17
N PRO A 206 -5.43 26.38 -9.72
CA PRO A 206 -4.89 26.86 -8.45
C PRO A 206 -4.32 28.28 -8.53
N VAL A 207 -4.15 28.86 -9.74
CA VAL A 207 -3.51 30.17 -9.94
C VAL A 207 -4.51 31.30 -10.08
N ASP A 208 -5.65 31.05 -10.74
CA ASP A 208 -6.70 32.05 -10.98
C ASP A 208 -8.05 31.57 -10.45
N GLU A 209 -8.37 31.97 -9.21
CA GLU A 209 -9.62 31.61 -8.53
C GLU A 209 -10.88 32.16 -9.24
N ASP A 210 -10.77 33.29 -9.95
CA ASP A 210 -11.90 33.96 -10.60
C ASP A 210 -12.18 33.47 -12.03
N ALA A 211 -11.39 32.51 -12.51
CA ALA A 211 -11.53 31.95 -13.85
C ALA A 211 -12.97 31.45 -14.09
N PRO A 212 -13.55 31.67 -15.28
CA PRO A 212 -14.91 31.21 -15.60
C PRO A 212 -15.05 29.69 -15.49
N ARG A 213 -13.94 28.95 -15.65
CA ARG A 213 -13.86 27.50 -15.43
C ARG A 213 -14.14 27.14 -13.97
N ASN A 214 -13.50 27.82 -13.02
CA ASN A 214 -13.66 27.56 -11.59
C ASN A 214 -15.10 27.83 -11.13
N LYS A 215 -15.76 28.86 -11.67
CA LYS A 215 -17.19 29.10 -11.39
C LYS A 215 -18.09 27.94 -11.85
N VAL A 216 -17.80 27.34 -13.01
CA VAL A 216 -18.55 26.17 -13.50
C VAL A 216 -18.24 24.92 -12.66
N LEU A 217 -16.98 24.71 -12.28
CA LEU A 217 -16.57 23.61 -11.41
C LEU A 217 -17.24 23.70 -10.03
N GLN A 218 -17.35 24.90 -9.46
CA GLN A 218 -18.07 25.12 -8.20
C GLN A 218 -19.55 24.72 -8.28
N TYR A 219 -20.24 25.01 -9.39
CA TYR A 219 -21.61 24.52 -9.60
C TYR A 219 -21.69 22.99 -9.71
N MET A 220 -20.67 22.36 -10.29
CA MET A 220 -20.59 20.90 -10.37
C MET A 220 -20.37 20.27 -9.00
N ASP A 221 -19.55 20.87 -8.13
CA ASP A 221 -19.33 20.38 -6.76
C ASP A 221 -20.60 20.40 -5.92
N TYR A 222 -21.44 21.44 -6.06
CA TYR A 222 -22.77 21.46 -5.44
C TYR A 222 -23.67 20.33 -5.97
N CYS A 223 -23.59 20.03 -7.27
CA CYS A 223 -24.34 18.95 -7.88
C CYS A 223 -23.89 17.58 -7.35
N PHE A 224 -22.58 17.31 -7.32
CA PHE A 224 -22.04 16.04 -6.80
C PHE A 224 -22.35 15.83 -5.33
N THR A 225 -22.18 16.89 -4.51
CA THR A 225 -22.53 16.83 -3.09
C THR A 225 -24.01 16.54 -2.90
N GLY A 226 -24.89 17.11 -3.75
CA GLY A 226 -26.32 16.79 -3.74
C GLY A 226 -26.61 15.32 -4.06
N VAL A 227 -25.91 14.74 -5.03
CA VAL A 227 -26.04 13.32 -5.39
C VAL A 227 -25.55 12.41 -4.26
N PHE A 228 -24.38 12.72 -3.66
CA PHE A 228 -23.86 11.96 -2.51
C PHE A 228 -24.76 12.11 -1.27
N ALA A 229 -25.33 13.28 -1.01
CA ALA A 229 -26.28 13.48 0.08
C ALA A 229 -27.57 12.66 -0.13
N LEU A 230 -28.07 12.59 -1.37
CA LEU A 230 -29.24 11.77 -1.72
C LEU A 230 -28.92 10.28 -1.58
N GLU A 231 -27.76 9.86 -2.02
CA GLU A 231 -27.23 8.50 -1.88
C GLU A 231 -27.15 8.10 -0.39
N MET A 232 -26.54 8.95 0.44
CA MET A 232 -26.44 8.77 1.89
C MET A 232 -27.83 8.65 2.51
N CYS A 233 -28.78 9.50 2.11
CA CYS A 233 -30.17 9.43 2.61
C CYS A 233 -30.87 8.11 2.24
N LEU A 234 -30.69 7.63 1.00
CA LEU A 234 -31.28 6.36 0.55
C LEU A 234 -30.70 5.18 1.33
N LYS A 235 -29.37 5.14 1.52
CA LYS A 235 -28.70 4.09 2.31
C LYS A 235 -29.07 4.12 3.79
N LEU A 236 -29.22 5.32 4.39
CA LEU A 236 -29.68 5.48 5.77
C LEU A 236 -31.12 4.99 5.97
N ILE A 237 -32.01 5.19 4.99
CA ILE A 237 -33.40 4.70 5.04
C ILE A 237 -33.46 3.18 4.90
N ASP A 238 -32.60 2.60 4.07
CA ASP A 238 -32.54 1.15 3.85
C ASP A 238 -31.97 0.41 5.08
N GLN A 239 -30.73 0.74 5.45
CA GLN A 239 -29.92 0.03 6.45
C GLN A 239 -30.11 0.56 7.88
N GLY A 240 -30.74 1.72 8.08
CA GLY A 240 -30.95 2.30 9.41
C GLY A 240 -29.68 2.83 10.08
N VAL A 241 -29.88 3.66 11.11
CA VAL A 241 -28.83 4.52 11.68
C VAL A 241 -27.90 3.81 12.68
N LEU A 242 -28.41 3.11 13.70
CA LEU A 242 -27.56 2.73 14.86
C LEU A 242 -27.88 1.43 15.63
N LEU A 243 -28.83 0.56 15.22
CA LEU A 243 -29.38 -0.46 16.14
C LEU A 243 -29.30 -1.95 15.75
N HIS A 244 -28.54 -2.36 14.72
CA HIS A 244 -28.36 -3.79 14.39
C HIS A 244 -27.02 -4.11 13.69
N PRO A 245 -26.56 -5.38 13.65
CA PRO A 245 -25.29 -5.80 13.02
C PRO A 245 -25.33 -5.81 11.47
N GLY A 246 -25.70 -4.67 10.89
CA GLY A 246 -25.75 -4.36 9.45
C GLY A 246 -26.07 -2.88 9.19
N SER A 247 -25.96 -2.04 10.22
CA SER A 247 -26.34 -0.63 10.20
C SER A 247 -25.32 0.21 9.44
N TYR A 248 -25.80 1.29 8.81
CA TYR A 248 -25.00 2.22 8.01
C TYR A 248 -23.68 2.64 8.67
N CYS A 249 -23.69 3.02 9.96
CA CYS A 249 -22.50 3.50 10.68
C CYS A 249 -21.49 2.42 11.06
N ARG A 250 -21.80 1.13 10.88
CA ARG A 250 -20.89 0.01 11.20
C ARG A 250 -20.11 -0.47 9.98
N ASP A 251 -20.57 -0.13 8.78
CA ASP A 251 -19.82 -0.35 7.55
C ASP A 251 -18.82 0.80 7.34
N PHE A 252 -17.54 0.46 7.29
CA PHE A 252 -16.45 1.43 7.14
C PHE A 252 -16.59 2.27 5.86
N TRP A 253 -17.05 1.66 4.77
CA TRP A 253 -17.15 2.31 3.47
C TRP A 253 -18.30 3.33 3.42
N ASN A 254 -19.46 2.99 3.98
CA ASN A 254 -20.58 3.92 4.08
C ASN A 254 -20.30 5.05 5.09
N LEU A 255 -19.51 4.76 6.14
CA LEU A 255 -19.04 5.78 7.08
C LEU A 255 -18.12 6.80 6.38
N LEU A 256 -17.21 6.34 5.51
CA LEU A 256 -16.33 7.21 4.73
C LEU A 256 -17.14 8.16 3.83
N ASP A 257 -18.11 7.65 3.07
CA ASP A 257 -18.98 8.48 2.22
C ASP A 257 -19.79 9.51 3.05
N GLY A 258 -20.33 9.08 4.19
CA GLY A 258 -21.03 9.97 5.12
C GLY A 258 -20.14 11.09 5.67
N ILE A 259 -18.85 10.83 5.93
CA ILE A 259 -17.87 11.84 6.34
C ILE A 259 -17.61 12.82 5.19
N VAL A 260 -17.45 12.33 3.96
CA VAL A 260 -17.22 13.18 2.77
C VAL A 260 -18.39 14.16 2.58
N VAL A 261 -19.63 13.68 2.64
CA VAL A 261 -20.83 14.54 2.56
C VAL A 261 -20.88 15.53 3.72
N PHE A 262 -20.59 15.10 4.95
CA PHE A 262 -20.58 15.97 6.12
C PHE A 262 -19.54 17.09 5.98
N CYS A 263 -18.32 16.75 5.60
CA CYS A 263 -17.24 17.73 5.36
C CYS A 263 -17.64 18.73 4.26
N ALA A 264 -18.26 18.27 3.16
CA ALA A 264 -18.74 19.15 2.10
C ALA A 264 -19.84 20.11 2.58
N LEU A 265 -20.81 19.63 3.37
CA LEU A 265 -21.86 20.48 3.95
C LEU A 265 -21.28 21.52 4.93
N VAL A 266 -20.29 21.12 5.73
CA VAL A 266 -19.58 22.04 6.63
C VAL A 266 -18.83 23.09 5.82
N ALA A 267 -18.08 22.70 4.79
CA ALA A 267 -17.37 23.63 3.91
C ALA A 267 -18.34 24.66 3.29
N PHE A 268 -19.50 24.23 2.80
CA PHE A 268 -20.52 25.14 2.27
C PHE A 268 -21.19 26.03 3.31
N SER A 269 -21.24 25.62 4.58
CA SER A 269 -21.74 26.47 5.65
C SER A 269 -20.78 27.63 6.00
N PHE A 270 -19.50 27.49 5.64
CA PHE A 270 -18.44 28.47 5.92
C PHE A 270 -17.95 29.22 4.66
N ALA A 271 -18.39 28.82 3.47
CA ALA A 271 -18.09 29.47 2.18
C ALA A 271 -19.13 30.54 1.82
#